data_AF-A0A914LJR7-F1
#
_entry.id   AF-A0A914LJR7-F1
#
_cell.length_a   1.000
_cell.length_b   1.000
_cell.length_c   1.000
_cell.angle_alpha   90.00
_cell.angle_beta   90.00
_cell.angle_gamma   90.00
#
_symmetry.space_group_name_H-M   'P 1'
#
loop_
_entity.id
_entity.type
_entity.pdbx_description
1 polymer ?
#
loop_
_entity_poly.entity_id
_entity_poly.type
_entity_poly.pdbx_seq_one_letter_code
_entity_poly.pdbx_strand_id
1 'polypeptide(L)'
;MTNKTDELKLILDKHKIGIACITETWLKKNNTIYNDFCFNNQFQPLFAHREKRKGGGCAILISNCLTFRCIFQGSKFQCELICVKLLIAQPILIICIYRPPDCTVKNTRKILKYIYNLLGNTKRYIILGDFNSPNINWNMLAASDQIGK
;
A
#
# COMPACT_ATOMS: atom_id res chain seq x y z
N MET A 1 6.68 -9.51 8.47
CA MET A 1 7.43 -9.92 7.27
C MET A 1 8.89 -10.36 7.50
N THR A 2 9.46 -10.24 8.71
CA THR A 2 10.88 -10.57 8.95
C THR A 2 11.31 -12.00 8.56
N ASN A 3 10.36 -12.95 8.50
CA ASN A 3 10.66 -14.36 8.21
C ASN A 3 10.35 -14.77 6.76
N LYS A 4 9.94 -13.83 5.89
CA LYS A 4 9.54 -14.12 4.50
C LYS A 4 10.28 -13.27 3.45
N THR A 5 11.32 -12.56 3.86
CA THR A 5 12.08 -11.65 3.00
C THR A 5 12.71 -12.39 1.81
N ASP A 6 13.24 -13.59 2.01
CA ASP A 6 13.83 -14.40 0.93
C ASP A 6 12.78 -14.92 -0.06
N GLU A 7 11.63 -15.38 0.43
CA GLU A 7 10.50 -15.80 -0.41
C GLU A 7 9.99 -14.63 -1.26
N LEU A 8 9.85 -13.45 -0.64
CA LEU A 8 9.49 -12.22 -1.34
C LEU A 8 10.51 -11.89 -2.43
N LYS A 9 11.82 -11.92 -2.13
CA LYS A 9 12.87 -11.69 -3.12
C LYS A 9 12.76 -12.63 -4.31
N LEU A 10 12.57 -13.92 -4.03
CA LEU A 10 12.42 -14.94 -5.07
C LEU A 10 11.22 -14.64 -5.98
N ILE A 11 10.08 -14.22 -5.42
CA ILE A 11 8.88 -13.85 -6.19
C ILE A 11 9.16 -12.62 -7.07
N LEU A 12 9.79 -11.59 -6.52
CA LEU A 12 10.15 -10.37 -7.25
C LEU A 12 11.05 -10.69 -8.45
N ASP A 13 12.08 -11.50 -8.23
CA ASP A 13 13.06 -11.87 -9.25
C ASP A 13 12.49 -12.81 -10.32
N LYS A 14 11.69 -13.80 -9.91
CA LYS A 14 11.07 -14.79 -10.79
C LYS A 14 10.06 -14.14 -11.73
N HIS A 15 9.26 -13.21 -11.23
CA HIS A 15 8.20 -12.56 -12.00
C HIS A 15 8.63 -11.21 -12.61
N LYS A 16 9.89 -10.80 -12.42
CA LYS A 16 10.44 -9.52 -12.92
C LYS A 16 9.57 -8.34 -12.52
N ILE A 17 9.18 -8.30 -11.24
CA ILE A 17 8.27 -7.29 -10.71
C ILE A 17 8.99 -5.95 -10.60
N GLY A 18 8.53 -4.94 -11.34
CA GLY A 18 9.05 -3.58 -11.24
C GLY A 18 8.52 -2.79 -10.04
N ILE A 19 7.30 -3.08 -9.59
CA ILE A 19 6.66 -2.43 -8.45
C ILE A 19 5.85 -3.46 -7.67
N ALA A 20 6.11 -3.58 -6.37
CA ALA A 20 5.37 -4.46 -5.48
C ALA A 20 4.69 -3.63 -4.37
N CYS A 21 3.39 -3.84 -4.19
CA CYS A 21 2.64 -3.26 -3.08
C CYS A 21 2.31 -4.39 -2.08
N ILE A 22 2.70 -4.20 -0.83
CA ILE A 22 2.64 -5.25 0.19
C ILE A 22 1.87 -4.71 1.38
N THR A 23 0.89 -5.46 1.86
CA THR A 23 0.14 -5.15 3.08
C THR A 23 0.52 -6.13 4.19
N GLU A 24 0.11 -5.84 5.43
CA GLU A 24 0.45 -6.67 6.60
C GLU A 24 1.97 -6.89 6.72
N THR A 25 2.73 -5.80 6.65
CA THR A 25 4.20 -5.85 6.77
C THR A 25 4.64 -6.21 8.19
N TRP A 26 3.87 -5.78 9.20
CA TRP A 26 4.15 -5.93 10.63
C TRP A 26 5.47 -5.28 11.05
N LEU A 27 5.96 -4.34 10.25
CA LEU A 27 7.17 -3.58 10.53
C LEU A 27 6.86 -2.46 11.51
N LYS A 28 7.71 -2.30 12.52
CA LYS A 28 7.66 -1.18 13.47
C LYS A 28 8.66 -0.12 13.04
N LYS A 29 8.35 1.16 13.28
CA LYS A 29 9.23 2.29 12.93
C LYS A 29 10.68 2.14 13.42
N ASN A 30 10.88 1.54 14.59
CA ASN A 30 12.19 1.31 15.20
C ASN A 30 12.87 0.00 14.75
N ASN A 31 12.18 -0.84 13.98
CA ASN A 31 12.69 -2.10 13.45
C ASN A 31 12.46 -2.19 11.94
N THR A 32 12.36 -1.03 11.27
CA THR A 32 12.28 -0.97 9.81
C THR A 32 13.67 -1.23 9.26
N ILE A 33 13.92 -2.48 8.88
CA ILE A 33 15.20 -2.88 8.30
C ILE A 33 15.16 -2.51 6.81
N TYR A 34 15.38 -1.24 6.51
CA TYR A 34 15.35 -0.71 5.13
C TYR A 34 16.19 -1.56 4.17
N ASN A 35 17.37 -1.99 4.63
CA ASN A 35 18.33 -2.77 3.84
C ASN A 35 17.77 -4.13 3.38
N ASP A 36 16.94 -4.77 4.20
CA ASP A 36 16.36 -6.10 3.90
C ASP A 36 15.39 -6.04 2.72
N PHE A 37 14.76 -4.87 2.50
CA PHE A 37 13.78 -4.66 1.43
C PHE A 37 14.36 -3.97 0.20
N CYS A 38 15.63 -3.53 0.25
CA CYS A 38 16.34 -3.01 -0.90
C CYS A 38 16.82 -4.11 -1.87
N PHE A 39 16.97 -5.34 -1.37
CA PHE A 39 17.39 -6.51 -2.14
C PHE A 39 18.60 -6.24 -3.04
N ASN A 40 19.76 -5.95 -2.43
CA ASN A 40 21.00 -5.57 -3.13
C ASN A 40 20.84 -4.31 -3.99
N ASN A 41 20.16 -3.29 -3.45
CA ASN A 41 19.92 -2.00 -4.11
C ASN A 41 19.20 -2.14 -5.46
N GLN A 42 18.26 -3.10 -5.56
CA GLN A 42 17.38 -3.25 -6.71
C GLN A 42 16.09 -2.44 -6.56
N PHE A 43 15.67 -2.20 -5.31
CA PHE A 43 14.43 -1.52 -4.99
C PHE A 43 14.64 -0.35 -4.01
N GLN A 44 13.82 0.67 -4.17
CA GLN A 44 13.56 1.74 -3.22
C GLN A 44 12.28 1.40 -2.43
N PRO A 45 12.40 0.94 -1.17
CA PRO A 45 11.25 0.66 -0.33
C PRO A 45 10.70 1.95 0.33
N LEU A 46 9.38 2.08 0.31
CA LEU A 46 8.63 3.03 1.15
C LEU A 46 7.75 2.25 2.12
N PHE A 47 7.56 2.78 3.32
CA PHE A 47 6.79 2.12 4.38
C PHE A 47 5.78 3.07 5.02
N ALA A 48 4.60 2.53 5.32
CA ALA A 48 3.64 3.13 6.23
C ALA A 48 3.42 2.15 7.39
N HIS A 49 3.82 2.54 8.59
CA HIS A 49 3.74 1.72 9.80
C HIS A 49 2.51 2.10 10.62
N ARG A 50 1.91 1.10 11.27
CA ARG A 50 0.90 1.35 12.29
C ARG A 50 1.57 1.82 13.59
N GLU A 51 1.19 2.98 14.09
CA GLU A 51 1.87 3.59 15.24
C GLU A 51 1.46 3.00 16.61
N LYS A 52 0.19 2.64 16.80
CA LYS A 52 -0.39 2.43 18.14
C LYS A 52 -0.79 1.00 18.48
N ARG A 53 -0.65 0.03 17.57
CA ARG A 53 -1.03 -1.38 17.80
C ARG A 53 -0.07 -2.32 17.09
N LYS A 54 -0.08 -3.60 17.51
CA LYS A 54 0.57 -4.70 16.80
C LYS A 54 -0.17 -5.00 15.49
N GLY A 55 0.57 -5.41 14.46
CA GLY A 55 0.03 -5.81 13.16
C GLY A 55 -0.28 -4.63 12.22
N GLY A 56 -0.57 -4.96 10.95
CA GLY A 56 -0.82 -3.98 9.90
C GLY A 56 0.45 -3.44 9.23
N GLY A 57 0.32 -2.26 8.63
CA GLY A 57 1.37 -1.64 7.83
C GLY A 57 1.29 -2.01 6.35
N CYS A 58 1.80 -1.12 5.51
CA CYS A 58 1.99 -1.39 4.08
C CYS A 58 3.37 -0.90 3.61
N ALA A 59 3.81 -1.44 2.47
CA ALA A 59 5.04 -1.08 1.82
C ALA A 59 4.83 -1.00 0.30
N ILE A 60 5.57 -0.12 -0.35
CA ILE A 60 5.75 -0.16 -1.81
C ILE A 60 7.24 -0.32 -2.10
N LEU A 61 7.61 -1.37 -2.82
CA LEU A 61 8.94 -1.56 -3.37
C LEU A 61 8.92 -1.11 -4.83
N ILE A 62 9.75 -0.14 -5.19
CA ILE A 62 9.83 0.39 -6.55
C ILE A 62 11.23 0.12 -7.09
N SER A 63 11.32 -0.53 -8.25
CA SER A 63 12.60 -0.80 -8.90
C SER A 63 13.40 0.50 -9.08
N ASN A 64 14.71 0.45 -8.82
CA ASN A 64 15.61 1.58 -8.99
C ASN A 64 15.71 2.11 -10.42
N CYS A 65 15.26 1.33 -11.41
CA CYS A 65 15.14 1.76 -12.80
C CYS A 65 13.96 2.72 -13.05
N LEU A 66 13.06 2.90 -12.07
CA LEU A 66 11.88 3.74 -12.18
C LEU A 66 12.02 5.02 -11.37
N THR A 67 11.81 6.16 -12.02
CA THR A 67 11.74 7.45 -11.35
C THR A 67 10.34 7.67 -10.79
N PHE A 68 10.24 8.03 -9.51
CA PHE A 68 8.97 8.34 -8.87
C PHE A 68 9.09 9.50 -7.88
N ARG A 69 7.94 10.04 -7.47
CA ARG A 69 7.80 10.98 -6.36
C ARG A 69 6.85 10.44 -5.32
N CYS A 70 7.29 10.34 -4.07
CA CYS A 70 6.39 10.04 -2.95
C CYS A 70 5.47 11.25 -2.70
N ILE A 71 4.15 11.03 -2.77
CA ILE A 71 3.13 12.05 -2.51
C ILE A 71 2.67 11.99 -1.05
N PHE A 72 2.52 10.77 -0.52
CA PHE A 72 2.15 10.53 0.86
C PHE A 72 2.66 9.17 1.32
N GLN A 73 3.11 9.08 2.56
CA GLN A 73 3.33 7.80 3.24
C GLN A 73 3.00 7.96 4.73
N GLY A 74 2.21 7.04 5.28
CA GLY A 74 1.92 7.00 6.72
C GLY A 74 0.52 6.50 7.05
N SER A 75 0.15 6.64 8.33
CA SER A 75 -1.19 6.30 8.80
C SER A 75 -2.15 7.48 8.68
N LYS A 76 -3.35 7.24 8.16
CA LYS A 76 -4.44 8.21 8.08
C LYS A 76 -5.78 7.51 8.32
N PHE A 77 -6.59 8.04 9.24
CA PHE A 77 -7.93 7.52 9.54
C PHE A 77 -7.95 6.00 9.80
N GLN A 78 -7.05 5.49 10.65
CA GLN A 78 -6.87 4.04 10.95
C GLN A 78 -6.39 3.17 9.79
N CYS A 79 -6.11 3.72 8.62
CA CYS A 79 -5.52 2.99 7.51
C CYS A 79 -4.05 3.36 7.34
N GLU A 80 -3.26 2.45 6.80
CA GLU A 80 -1.90 2.68 6.35
C GLU A 80 -1.91 2.89 4.83
N LEU A 81 -1.30 3.99 4.37
CA LEU A 81 -1.39 4.43 2.98
C LEU A 81 -0.04 4.93 2.48
N ILE A 82 0.34 4.50 1.28
CA ILE A 82 1.45 5.04 0.50
C ILE A 82 0.91 5.43 -0.87
N CYS A 83 1.19 6.65 -1.29
CA CYS A 83 0.83 7.19 -2.59
C CYS A 83 2.10 7.70 -3.28
N VAL A 84 2.38 7.18 -4.46
CA VAL A 84 3.53 7.56 -5.28
C VAL A 84 3.08 7.96 -6.68
N LYS A 85 3.78 8.91 -7.30
CA LYS A 85 3.60 9.29 -8.69
C LYS A 85 4.78 8.78 -9.49
N LEU A 86 4.56 7.84 -10.41
CA LEU A 86 5.57 7.43 -11.39
C LEU A 86 5.78 8.54 -12.41
N LEU A 87 7.05 8.87 -12.68
CA LEU A 87 7.48 9.93 -13.59
C LEU A 87 7.90 9.34 -14.93
N ILE A 88 6.96 8.65 -15.57
CA ILE A 88 7.09 8.17 -16.95
C ILE A 88 6.42 9.17 -17.92
N ALA A 89 6.56 8.95 -19.24
CA ALA A 89 5.98 9.81 -20.28
C ALA A 89 4.50 10.16 -20.03
N GLN A 90 3.77 9.17 -19.50
CA GLN A 90 2.40 9.28 -19.06
C GLN A 90 2.32 9.01 -17.55
N PRO A 91 2.43 10.02 -16.67
CA PRO A 91 2.48 9.79 -15.22
C PRO A 91 1.27 9.02 -14.69
N ILE A 92 1.53 8.12 -13.74
CA ILE A 92 0.53 7.27 -13.08
C ILE A 92 0.68 7.42 -11.56
N LEU A 93 -0.43 7.55 -10.85
CA LEU A 93 -0.45 7.43 -9.39
C LEU A 93 -0.62 5.97 -8.97
N ILE A 94 0.20 5.51 -8.03
CA ILE A 94 0.04 4.20 -7.40
C ILE A 94 -0.25 4.43 -5.93
N ILE A 95 -1.36 3.86 -5.45
CA ILE A 95 -1.79 3.94 -4.06
C ILE A 95 -1.84 2.52 -3.50
N CYS A 96 -0.97 2.24 -2.54
CA CYS A 96 -1.05 1.05 -1.71
C CYS A 96 -1.74 1.39 -0.40
N ILE A 97 -2.84 0.70 -0.11
CA ILE A 97 -3.59 0.87 1.13
C ILE A 97 -3.74 -0.45 1.87
N TYR A 98 -3.58 -0.38 3.19
CA TYR A 98 -4.08 -1.38 4.11
C TYR A 98 -5.15 -0.73 5.00
N ARG A 99 -6.41 -1.18 4.84
CA ARG A 99 -7.52 -0.86 5.74
C ARG A 99 -7.70 -2.06 6.67
N PRO A 100 -7.58 -1.89 8.00
CA PRO A 100 -7.80 -3.01 8.91
C PRO A 100 -9.28 -3.42 8.96
N PRO A 101 -9.57 -4.68 9.35
CA PRO A 101 -10.93 -5.19 9.45
C PRO A 101 -11.81 -4.44 10.45
N ASP A 102 -11.23 -3.82 11.48
CA ASP A 102 -11.92 -3.05 12.51
C ASP A 102 -12.00 -1.54 12.20
N CYS A 103 -11.67 -1.11 10.98
CA CYS A 103 -11.81 0.28 10.57
C CYS A 103 -13.28 0.68 10.49
N THR A 104 -13.67 1.66 11.32
CA THR A 104 -15.06 2.12 11.38
C THR A 104 -15.58 2.65 10.03
N VAL A 105 -16.89 2.58 9.79
CA VAL A 105 -17.56 3.22 8.64
C VAL A 105 -17.15 4.69 8.48
N LYS A 106 -17.11 5.45 9.59
CA LYS A 106 -16.74 6.88 9.59
C LYS A 106 -15.31 7.08 9.06
N ASN A 107 -14.36 6.28 9.51
CA ASN A 107 -12.98 6.38 9.05
C ASN A 107 -12.80 5.87 7.62
N THR A 108 -13.56 4.84 7.23
CA THR A 108 -13.62 4.34 5.85
C THR A 108 -14.08 5.45 4.89
N ARG A 109 -15.14 6.20 5.23
CA ARG A 109 -15.58 7.36 4.42
C ARG A 109 -14.51 8.46 4.36
N LYS A 110 -13.83 8.75 5.47
CA LYS A 110 -12.76 9.75 5.52
C LYS A 110 -11.56 9.36 4.67
N ILE A 111 -11.13 8.09 4.70
CA ILE A 111 -9.99 7.65 3.89
C ILE A 111 -10.34 7.62 2.40
N LEU A 112 -11.56 7.22 2.02
CA LEU A 112 -12.01 7.29 0.63
C LEU A 112 -12.02 8.73 0.11
N LYS A 113 -12.55 9.69 0.89
CA LYS A 113 -12.49 11.12 0.54
C LYS A 113 -11.05 11.61 0.44
N TYR A 114 -10.17 11.15 1.31
CA TYR A 114 -8.76 11.51 1.28
C TYR A 114 -8.05 10.98 0.04
N ILE A 115 -8.28 9.72 -0.33
CA ILE A 115 -7.77 9.12 -1.58
C ILE A 115 -8.29 9.92 -2.78
N TYR A 116 -9.59 10.22 -2.83
CA TYR A 116 -10.17 11.04 -3.90
C TYR A 116 -9.45 12.39 -4.05
N ASN A 117 -9.16 13.07 -2.93
CA ASN A 117 -8.40 14.31 -2.96
C ASN A 117 -6.94 14.12 -3.43
N LEU A 118 -6.30 12.99 -3.09
CA LEU A 118 -4.94 12.67 -3.58
C LEU A 118 -4.91 12.44 -5.10
N LEU A 119 -5.97 11.85 -5.66
CA LEU A 119 -6.10 11.67 -7.11
C LEU A 119 -6.17 13.02 -7.82
N GLY A 120 -6.93 13.97 -7.26
CA GLY A 120 -7.15 15.29 -7.85
C GLY A 120 -7.66 15.16 -9.29
N ASN A 121 -7.00 15.81 -10.25
CA ASN A 121 -7.32 15.72 -11.68
C ASN A 121 -6.61 14.56 -12.41
N THR A 122 -5.91 13.68 -11.69
CA THR A 122 -5.15 12.58 -12.29
C THR A 122 -6.10 11.51 -12.82
N LYS A 123 -6.04 11.24 -14.12
CA LYS A 123 -6.88 10.22 -14.77
C LYS A 123 -6.29 8.81 -14.80
N ARG A 124 -4.99 8.68 -14.56
CA ARG A 124 -4.28 7.38 -14.53
C ARG A 124 -3.81 7.07 -13.13
N TYR A 125 -4.48 6.14 -12.48
CA TYR A 125 -4.12 5.68 -11.17
C TYR A 125 -4.40 4.19 -10.99
N ILE A 126 -3.65 3.58 -10.10
CA ILE A 126 -3.85 2.21 -9.64
C ILE A 126 -3.98 2.28 -8.12
N ILE A 127 -5.09 1.77 -7.59
CA ILE A 127 -5.32 1.64 -6.15
C ILE A 127 -5.37 0.15 -5.86
N LEU A 128 -4.50 -0.30 -4.97
CA LEU A 128 -4.40 -1.71 -4.60
C LEU A 128 -4.01 -1.89 -3.13
N GLY A 129 -4.14 -3.12 -2.66
CA GLY A 129 -3.82 -3.52 -1.31
C GLY A 129 -4.98 -4.31 -0.70
N ASP A 130 -5.09 -4.25 0.61
CA ASP A 130 -6.08 -5.02 1.37
C ASP A 130 -7.09 -4.05 2.00
N PHE A 131 -8.32 -4.13 1.50
CA PHE A 131 -9.43 -3.28 1.93
C PHE A 131 -10.17 -3.85 3.15
N ASN A 132 -9.98 -5.13 3.49
CA ASN A 132 -10.74 -5.88 4.51
C ASN A 132 -12.24 -5.53 4.53
N SER A 133 -12.89 -5.62 3.37
CA SER A 133 -14.29 -5.22 3.20
C SER A 133 -15.17 -6.47 2.99
N PRO A 134 -15.61 -7.14 4.09
CA PRO A 134 -16.30 -8.43 4.01
C PRO A 134 -17.70 -8.33 3.39
N ASN A 135 -18.29 -7.14 3.37
CA ASN A 135 -19.62 -6.89 2.80
C ASN A 135 -19.60 -6.79 1.27
N ILE A 136 -18.41 -6.80 0.65
CA ILE A 136 -18.26 -6.85 -0.81
C ILE A 136 -18.10 -8.31 -1.22
N ASN A 137 -19.03 -8.78 -2.05
CA ASN A 137 -18.86 -10.01 -2.79
C ASN A 137 -17.94 -9.73 -4.00
N TRP A 138 -16.64 -9.97 -3.83
CA TRP A 138 -15.63 -9.72 -4.85
C TRP A 138 -15.81 -10.57 -6.11
N ASN A 139 -16.43 -11.75 -6.01
CA ASN A 139 -16.69 -12.61 -7.16
C ASN A 139 -17.83 -12.07 -8.02
N MET A 140 -18.84 -11.46 -7.39
CA MET A 140 -20.00 -10.90 -8.07
C MET A 140 -19.86 -9.40 -8.35
N LEU A 141 -18.79 -8.76 -7.87
CA LEU A 141 -18.61 -7.31 -7.89
C LEU A 141 -19.81 -6.56 -7.29
N ALA A 142 -20.44 -7.15 -6.27
CA ALA A 142 -21.63 -6.64 -5.61
C ALA A 142 -21.33 -6.36 -4.13
N ALA A 143 -22.10 -5.46 -3.50
CA ALA A 143 -22.01 -5.20 -2.07
C ALA A 143 -23.40 -5.25 -1.44
N SER A 144 -23.51 -5.90 -0.27
CA SER A 144 -24.71 -5.78 0.57
C SER A 144 -24.60 -4.48 1.35
N ASP A 145 -25.54 -3.57 1.16
CA ASP A 145 -25.49 -2.16 1.55
C ASP A 145 -25.02 -1.91 2.99
N GLN A 146 -23.70 -1.74 3.16
CA GLN A 146 -23.03 -0.97 4.22
C GLN A 146 -21.51 -0.95 3.99
N ILE A 147 -20.94 0.26 3.91
CA ILE A 147 -19.49 0.51 3.77
C ILE A 147 -18.80 0.26 5.13
N GLY A 148 -18.70 -1.00 5.55
CA GLY A 148 -17.97 -1.43 6.76
C GLY A 148 -18.86 -1.83 7.96
N LYS A 149 -18.20 -2.34 9.02
CA LYS A 149 -18.78 -2.58 10.35
C LYS A 149 -18.78 -1.30 11.18
#